data_AF-A0A0P1HG87-F1
#
_entry.id   AF-A0A0P1HG87-F1
#
_cell.length_a   1.000
_cell.length_b   1.000
_cell.length_c   1.000
_cell.angle_alpha   90.00
_cell.angle_beta   90.00
_cell.angle_gamma   90.00
#
_symmetry.space_group_name_H-M   'P 1'
#
loop_
_entity.id
_entity.type
_entity.pdbx_description
1 polymer ?
#
loop_
_entity_poly.entity_id
_entity_poly.type
_entity_poly.pdbx_seq_one_letter_code
_entity_poly.pdbx_strand_id
1 'polypeptide(L)'
;MKTLLGSICAGSLALVLTGPVAAQGLFVDSPEGCDIVLGSPDGDLDYAGEGGLLLGADGYSSLEYFCSFSPNIDFQWNSYQVRTHVGQCEMPGPEYQPQLFTVVTDPDQPDLVSIFTGDADPLRFYRCRS
;
A
#
# COMPACT_ATOMS: atom_id res chain seq x y z
N MET A 1 -20.43 -34.16 52.93
CA MET A 1 -21.81 -33.94 52.47
C MET A 1 -21.79 -33.66 50.97
N LYS A 2 -22.54 -34.48 50.21
CA LYS A 2 -23.13 -34.29 48.87
C LYS A 2 -22.30 -33.75 47.68
N THR A 3 -22.16 -34.66 46.72
CA THR A 3 -21.97 -34.54 45.27
C THR A 3 -22.92 -33.54 44.59
N LEU A 4 -22.47 -32.92 43.49
CA LEU A 4 -23.29 -32.71 42.28
C LEU A 4 -22.42 -32.43 41.05
N LEU A 5 -22.57 -33.29 40.04
CA LEU A 5 -22.14 -33.12 38.65
C LEU A 5 -22.86 -31.92 38.02
N GLY A 6 -22.16 -31.19 37.16
CA GLY A 6 -22.73 -30.20 36.25
C GLY A 6 -21.98 -30.21 34.91
N SER A 7 -22.50 -30.99 33.97
CA SER A 7 -22.14 -30.94 32.54
C SER A 7 -22.76 -29.69 31.91
N ILE A 8 -22.12 -29.12 30.88
CA ILE A 8 -22.70 -28.67 29.58
C ILE A 8 -21.85 -27.57 28.92
N CYS A 9 -21.53 -27.83 27.64
CA CYS A 9 -21.18 -26.92 26.54
C CYS A 9 -20.07 -25.89 26.75
N ALA A 10 -18.84 -26.24 26.36
CA ALA A 10 -17.83 -25.26 25.97
C ALA A 10 -17.74 -25.26 24.43
N GLY A 11 -18.30 -24.21 23.83
CA GLY A 11 -18.31 -24.00 22.39
C GLY A 11 -16.91 -23.94 21.79
N SER A 12 -16.80 -24.42 20.56
CA SER A 12 -15.61 -24.30 19.72
C SER A 12 -15.19 -22.84 19.64
N LEU A 13 -14.09 -22.52 20.32
CA LEU A 13 -13.43 -21.23 20.27
C LEU A 13 -12.79 -21.09 18.88
N ALA A 14 -13.45 -20.39 17.97
CA ALA A 14 -12.84 -19.97 16.72
C ALA A 14 -11.72 -18.98 17.07
N LEU A 15 -10.46 -19.44 17.05
CA LEU A 15 -9.31 -18.54 17.05
C LEU A 15 -9.36 -17.74 15.75
N VAL A 16 -9.90 -16.53 15.81
CA VAL A 16 -9.62 -15.51 14.80
C VAL A 16 -8.16 -15.12 15.03
N LEU A 17 -7.28 -15.63 14.18
CA LEU A 17 -5.91 -15.12 14.05
C LEU A 17 -6.01 -13.69 13.55
N THR A 18 -6.17 -12.73 14.46
CA THR A 18 -5.91 -11.32 14.19
C THR A 18 -4.39 -11.19 14.07
N GLY A 19 -3.86 -11.59 12.92
CA GLY A 19 -2.51 -11.18 12.53
C GLY A 19 -2.43 -9.65 12.61
N PRO A 20 -1.27 -9.08 12.98
CA PRO A 20 -1.11 -7.65 12.93
C PRO A 20 -1.39 -7.21 11.50
N VAL A 21 -2.47 -6.46 11.31
CA VAL A 21 -2.60 -5.60 10.13
C VAL A 21 -1.41 -4.66 10.28
N ALA A 22 -0.30 -4.98 9.61
CA ALA A 22 0.81 -4.04 9.50
C ALA A 22 0.17 -2.79 8.91
N ALA A 23 0.14 -1.71 9.69
CA ALA A 23 -0.29 -0.41 9.18
C ALA A 23 0.55 -0.17 7.94
N GLN A 24 -0.09 -0.28 6.78
CA GLN A 24 0.55 -0.10 5.49
C GLN A 24 1.09 1.32 5.53
N GLY A 25 2.40 1.48 5.34
CA GLY A 25 3.00 2.81 5.37
C GLY A 25 2.30 3.69 4.36
N LEU A 26 2.07 4.94 4.71
CA LEU A 26 1.58 5.95 3.78
C LEU A 26 2.76 6.42 2.93
N PHE A 27 2.62 6.39 1.61
CA PHE A 27 3.65 6.77 0.66
C PHE A 27 3.11 7.79 -0.33
N VAL A 28 3.85 8.86 -0.58
CA VAL A 28 3.47 9.96 -1.49
C VAL A 28 4.60 10.28 -2.46
N ASP A 29 4.28 10.83 -3.63
CA ASP A 29 5.27 11.12 -4.69
C ASP A 29 6.13 12.36 -4.47
N SER A 30 5.84 13.18 -3.45
CA SER A 30 6.67 14.33 -3.04
C SER A 30 6.91 14.31 -1.52
N PRO A 31 8.15 14.53 -1.05
CA PRO A 31 8.44 14.63 0.39
C PRO A 31 7.61 15.72 1.09
N GLU A 32 7.36 16.85 0.43
CA GLU A 32 6.55 17.95 0.94
C GLU A 32 5.06 17.56 1.08
N GLY A 33 4.59 16.58 0.29
CA GLY A 33 3.24 16.03 0.39
C GLY A 33 2.95 15.39 1.74
N CYS A 34 3.96 14.91 2.46
CA CYS A 34 3.74 14.29 3.77
C CYS A 34 3.21 15.26 4.82
N ASP A 35 3.55 16.55 4.76
CA ASP A 35 3.03 17.57 5.67
C ASP A 35 1.53 17.78 5.46
N ILE A 36 1.06 17.66 4.21
CA ILE A 36 -0.35 17.77 3.84
C ILE A 36 -1.10 16.54 4.35
N VAL A 37 -0.63 15.34 3.99
CA VAL A 37 -1.34 14.10 4.29
C VAL A 37 -1.38 13.81 5.79
N LEU A 38 -0.32 14.16 6.55
CA LEU A 38 -0.30 13.99 8.00
C LEU A 38 -0.95 15.17 8.75
N GLY A 39 -1.20 16.29 8.09
CA GLY A 39 -1.67 17.53 8.71
C GLY A 39 -3.16 17.55 9.03
N SER A 40 -3.97 16.70 8.39
CA SER A 40 -5.43 16.65 8.60
C SER A 40 -5.97 15.21 8.46
N PRO A 41 -7.16 14.91 9.01
CA PRO A 41 -7.81 13.61 8.82
C PRO A 41 -8.13 13.25 7.36
N ASP A 42 -8.34 14.26 6.52
CA ASP A 42 -8.68 14.12 5.09
C ASP A 42 -7.48 14.49 4.19
N GLY A 43 -6.27 14.57 4.76
CA GLY A 43 -5.10 15.11 4.07
C GLY A 43 -4.67 14.28 2.86
N ASP A 44 -5.00 12.98 2.84
CA ASP A 44 -4.78 12.10 1.70
C ASP A 44 -5.68 12.47 0.51
N LEU A 45 -6.95 12.76 0.79
CA LEU A 45 -7.91 13.25 -0.20
C LEU A 45 -7.54 14.66 -0.69
N ASP A 46 -7.13 15.54 0.22
CA ASP A 46 -6.68 16.89 -0.14
C ASP A 46 -5.44 16.83 -1.06
N TYR A 47 -4.46 15.99 -0.72
CA TYR A 47 -3.26 15.80 -1.53
C TYR A 47 -3.58 15.17 -2.90
N ALA A 48 -4.44 14.14 -2.92
CA ALA A 48 -4.92 13.53 -4.17
C ALA A 48 -5.72 14.52 -5.03
N GLY A 49 -6.50 15.42 -4.42
CA GLY A 49 -7.30 16.42 -5.11
C GLY A 49 -6.45 17.47 -5.83
N GLU A 50 -5.26 17.76 -5.32
CA GLU A 50 -4.27 18.64 -5.95
C GLU A 50 -3.36 17.90 -6.97
N GLY A 51 -3.66 16.63 -7.27
CA GLY A 51 -2.94 15.82 -8.25
C GLY A 51 -1.76 15.03 -7.69
N GLY A 52 -1.56 15.03 -6.36
CA GLY A 52 -0.57 14.20 -5.70
C GLY A 52 -0.87 12.70 -5.86
N LEU A 53 0.18 11.89 -5.90
CA LEU A 53 0.06 10.43 -6.00
C LEU A 53 0.33 9.76 -4.66
N LEU A 54 -0.57 8.86 -4.28
CA LEU A 54 -0.44 7.99 -3.12
C LEU A 54 -0.12 6.57 -3.59
N LEU A 55 0.85 5.92 -2.95
CA LEU A 55 1.21 4.54 -3.24
C LEU A 55 0.64 3.60 -2.17
N GLY A 56 -0.19 2.67 -2.62
CA GLY A 56 -0.68 1.52 -1.86
C GLY A 56 0.04 0.23 -2.27
N ALA A 57 -0.34 -0.88 -1.62
CA ALA A 57 0.22 -2.19 -1.96
C ALA A 57 -0.26 -2.69 -3.33
N ASP A 58 -1.44 -2.30 -3.76
CA ASP A 58 -2.10 -2.73 -4.98
C ASP A 58 -1.91 -1.77 -6.16
N GLY A 59 -1.21 -0.65 -5.98
CA GLY A 59 -1.20 0.40 -6.99
C GLY A 59 -0.75 1.76 -6.47
N TYR A 60 -0.73 2.75 -7.36
CA TYR A 60 -0.69 4.16 -6.97
C TYR A 60 -1.86 4.92 -7.59
N SER A 61 -2.29 5.99 -6.93
CA SER A 61 -3.46 6.75 -7.36
C SER A 61 -3.44 8.21 -6.94
N SER A 62 -4.14 9.03 -7.72
CA SER A 62 -4.63 10.35 -7.37
C SER A 62 -6.16 10.34 -7.34
N LEU A 63 -6.82 11.50 -7.25
CA LEU A 63 -8.29 11.57 -7.24
C LEU A 63 -8.92 11.09 -8.57
N GLU A 64 -8.28 11.36 -9.70
CA GLU A 64 -8.81 11.09 -11.05
C GLU A 64 -7.99 10.06 -11.84
N TYR A 65 -6.97 9.46 -11.23
CA TYR A 65 -6.01 8.60 -11.91
C TYR A 65 -5.58 7.44 -11.02
N PHE A 66 -5.75 6.21 -11.50
CA PHE A 66 -5.49 5.01 -10.71
C PHE A 66 -4.68 4.02 -11.53
N CYS A 67 -3.57 3.54 -10.99
CA CYS A 67 -2.80 2.43 -11.54
C CYS A 67 -2.82 1.27 -10.57
N SER A 68 -3.04 0.07 -11.09
CA SER A 68 -3.16 -1.16 -10.30
C SER A 68 -2.10 -2.17 -10.70
N PHE A 69 -1.63 -2.95 -9.72
CA PHE A 69 -0.56 -3.93 -9.84
C PHE A 69 -1.04 -5.31 -9.37
N SER A 70 -0.52 -6.35 -10.01
CA SER A 70 -0.66 -7.73 -9.57
C SER A 70 0.66 -8.48 -9.80
N PRO A 71 1.19 -9.20 -8.78
CA PRO A 71 0.70 -9.30 -7.40
C PRO A 71 0.80 -7.96 -6.63
N ASN A 72 0.28 -7.87 -5.41
CA ASN A 72 0.49 -6.68 -4.58
C ASN A 72 1.98 -6.56 -4.17
N ILE A 73 2.43 -5.32 -3.94
CA ILE A 73 3.72 -4.99 -3.35
C ILE A 73 3.75 -5.50 -1.91
N ASP A 74 4.85 -6.18 -1.57
CA ASP A 74 5.20 -6.50 -0.20
C ASP A 74 6.25 -5.49 0.28
N PHE A 75 5.83 -4.60 1.16
CA PHE A 75 6.64 -3.52 1.71
C PHE A 75 7.63 -4.08 2.76
N GLN A 76 8.70 -4.72 2.28
CA GLN A 76 9.79 -5.23 3.10
C GLN A 76 11.12 -4.60 2.71
N TRP A 77 11.86 -4.12 3.71
CA TRP A 77 13.17 -3.48 3.57
C TRP A 77 14.29 -4.27 4.24
N ASN A 78 14.13 -5.59 4.34
CA ASN A 78 15.15 -6.48 4.92
C ASN A 78 16.34 -6.72 3.99
N SER A 79 16.19 -6.41 2.71
CA SER A 79 17.14 -6.65 1.63
C SER A 79 16.78 -5.78 0.44
N TYR A 80 17.74 -5.57 -0.46
CA TYR A 80 17.46 -4.93 -1.74
C TYR A 80 16.52 -5.84 -2.57
N GLN A 81 15.35 -5.33 -2.94
CA GLN A 81 14.38 -6.09 -3.72
C GLN A 81 14.02 -5.34 -5.01
N VAL A 82 13.95 -6.11 -6.10
CA VAL A 82 13.44 -5.67 -7.39
C VAL A 82 12.35 -6.65 -7.79
N ARG A 83 11.11 -6.18 -7.90
CA ARG A 83 9.96 -7.01 -8.28
C ARG A 83 9.21 -6.35 -9.40
N THR A 84 8.86 -7.13 -10.42
CA THR A 84 8.03 -6.66 -11.52
C THR A 84 6.61 -7.15 -11.31
N HIS A 85 5.68 -6.21 -11.45
CA HIS A 85 4.25 -6.41 -11.33
C HIS A 85 3.61 -6.16 -12.68
N VAL A 86 2.63 -6.98 -13.05
CA VAL A 86 1.78 -6.72 -14.22
C VAL A 86 0.60 -5.91 -13.75
N GLY A 87 0.20 -4.91 -14.52
CA GLY A 87 -0.85 -4.01 -14.09
C GLY A 87 -1.43 -3.20 -15.23
N GLN A 88 -2.15 -2.15 -14.86
CA GLN A 88 -2.67 -1.16 -15.80
C GLN A 88 -3.02 0.13 -15.07
N CYS A 89 -2.99 1.22 -15.81
CA CYS A 89 -3.56 2.49 -15.39
C CYS A 89 -4.93 2.70 -16.03
N GLU A 90 -5.81 3.41 -15.32
CA GLU A 90 -7.08 3.82 -15.89
C GLU A 90 -6.85 4.67 -17.14
N MET A 91 -7.58 4.31 -18.19
CA MET A 91 -7.57 5.02 -19.46
C MET A 91 -9.01 5.41 -19.81
N PRO A 92 -9.24 6.61 -20.35
CA PRO A 92 -10.54 6.98 -20.87
C PRO A 92 -10.96 6.04 -22.02
N GLY A 93 -12.15 5.46 -21.92
CA GLY A 93 -12.73 4.61 -22.98
C GLY A 93 -12.61 3.10 -22.72
N PRO A 94 -13.00 2.25 -23.68
CA PRO A 94 -13.04 0.79 -23.51
C PRO A 94 -11.66 0.12 -23.68
N GLU A 95 -10.59 0.90 -23.67
CA GLU A 95 -9.25 0.42 -23.98
C GLU A 95 -8.61 -0.20 -22.73
N TYR A 96 -8.00 -1.36 -22.94
CA TYR A 96 -7.24 -2.08 -21.93
C TYR A 96 -5.80 -2.18 -22.41
N GLN A 97 -4.86 -1.58 -21.67
CA GLN A 97 -3.44 -1.65 -22.00
C GLN A 97 -2.66 -2.14 -20.79
N PRO A 98 -2.18 -3.39 -20.80
CA PRO A 98 -1.36 -3.91 -19.71
C PRO A 98 0.01 -3.22 -19.71
N GLN A 99 0.54 -3.01 -18.52
CA GLN A 99 1.84 -2.38 -18.28
C GLN A 99 2.64 -3.22 -17.27
N LEU A 100 3.97 -3.05 -17.30
CA LEU A 100 4.87 -3.62 -16.32
C LEU A 100 5.33 -2.51 -15.38
N PHE A 101 5.24 -2.79 -14.07
CA PHE A 101 5.69 -1.89 -13.02
C PHE A 101 6.81 -2.58 -12.26
N THR A 102 8.04 -2.11 -12.40
CA THR A 102 9.17 -2.64 -11.64
C THR A 102 9.37 -1.81 -10.39
N VAL A 103 9.05 -2.40 -9.24
CA VAL A 103 9.17 -1.79 -7.92
C VAL A 103 10.52 -2.16 -7.32
N VAL A 104 11.22 -1.15 -6.82
CA VAL A 104 12.52 -1.27 -6.17
C VAL A 104 12.44 -0.75 -4.75
N THR A 105 12.83 -1.58 -3.79
CA THR A 105 13.03 -1.21 -2.39
C THR A 105 14.48 -1.46 -2.00
N ASP A 106 15.07 -0.51 -1.27
CA ASP A 106 16.48 -0.51 -0.89
C ASP A 106 16.60 -0.37 0.64
N PRO A 107 17.28 -1.30 1.34
CA PRO A 107 17.47 -1.20 2.79
C PRO A 107 18.30 0.03 3.19
N ASP A 108 19.14 0.55 2.30
CA ASP A 108 19.91 1.78 2.54
C ASP A 108 19.03 3.04 2.41
N GLN A 109 17.82 2.89 1.84
CA GLN A 109 16.81 3.96 1.66
C GLN A 109 15.41 3.46 2.06
N PRO A 110 15.15 3.17 3.36
CA PRO A 110 13.95 2.47 3.83
C PRO A 110 12.63 3.25 3.70
N ASP A 111 12.74 4.53 3.34
CA ASP A 111 11.63 5.45 3.17
C ASP A 111 11.37 5.81 1.72
N LEU A 112 12.08 5.17 0.78
CA LEU A 112 11.93 5.39 -0.64
C LEU A 112 11.50 4.11 -1.34
N VAL A 113 10.50 4.23 -2.20
CA VAL A 113 10.11 3.21 -3.17
C VAL A 113 10.24 3.82 -4.56
N SER A 114 10.95 3.14 -5.46
CA SER A 114 11.06 3.57 -6.85
C SER A 114 10.25 2.63 -7.75
N ILE A 115 9.44 3.18 -8.65
CA ILE A 115 8.62 2.42 -9.59
C ILE A 115 8.99 2.82 -11.01
N PHE A 116 9.46 1.84 -11.78
CA PHE A 116 9.80 2.00 -13.19
C PHE A 116 8.63 1.51 -14.05
N THR A 117 8.14 2.38 -14.93
CA THR A 117 7.03 2.18 -15.86
C THR A 117 7.49 1.99 -17.31
N GLY A 118 8.79 2.15 -17.57
CA GLY A 118 9.38 2.22 -18.91
C GLY A 118 9.73 3.64 -19.36
N ASP A 119 9.36 4.65 -18.57
CA ASP A 119 9.79 6.04 -18.75
C ASP A 119 11.27 6.24 -18.40
N ALA A 120 11.84 7.40 -18.79
CA ALA A 120 13.25 7.71 -18.58
C ALA A 120 13.64 7.80 -17.10
N ASP A 121 12.74 8.31 -16.27
CA ASP A 121 12.92 8.45 -14.83
C ASP A 121 11.86 7.64 -14.07
N PRO A 122 12.22 6.98 -12.96
CA PRO A 122 11.25 6.28 -12.14
C PRO A 122 10.37 7.26 -11.35
N LEU A 123 9.13 6.86 -11.11
CA LEU A 123 8.31 7.46 -10.06
C LEU A 123 8.93 7.12 -8.71
N ARG A 124 8.97 8.10 -7.81
CA ARG A 124 9.55 7.96 -6.47
C ARG A 124 8.49 8.24 -5.45
N PHE A 125 8.33 7.35 -4.49
CA PHE A 125 7.38 7.48 -3.40
C PHE A 125 8.09 7.45 -2.06
N TYR A 126 7.76 8.41 -1.21
CA TYR A 126 8.38 8.68 0.07
C TYR A 126 7.45 8.29 1.20
N ARG A 127 7.96 7.53 2.17
CA ARG A 127 7.19 7.14 3.36
C ARG A 127 6.95 8.36 4.25
N CYS A 128 5.69 8.64 4.54
CA CYS A 128 5.33 9.65 5.52
C CYS A 128 5.50 9.12 6.94
N ARG A 129 6.10 9.96 7.80
CA ARG A 129 6.32 9.69 9.22
C ARG A 129 6.03 10.96 10.02
N SER A 130 5.36 10.79 11.16
CA SER A 130 5.13 11.85 12.15
C SER A 130 6.35 12.12 13.00
#